data_AF-A0A1M3Q6W0-F1
#
_entry.id   AF-A0A1M3Q6W0-F1
#
_cell.length_a   1.000
_cell.length_b   1.000
_cell.length_c   1.000
_cell.angle_alpha   90.00
_cell.angle_beta   90.00
_cell.angle_gamma   90.00
#
_symmetry.space_group_name_H-M   'P 1'
#
loop_
_entity.id
_entity.type
_entity.pdbx_description
1 polymer ?
#
loop_
_entity_poly.entity_id
_entity_poly.type
_entity_poly.pdbx_seq_one_letter_code
_entity_poly.pdbx_strand_id
1 'polypeptide(L)'
;MTTSGAIEAVWRIEQPKLVARLNRLLRDVGLAEEIAQDAFVAALERWPRDGIPRNPAAWLTQVAKNKALDRLRRTTRIDGKHRELTVDLAGLEREAAAIEAMLDEDIDDDLLRLIFTACHPVLPAEQRVALALRLLGGLSIQEISRAFLLPEATIAQRIVRAKRTLRDAEIAFETPRGEERRVRLAAVLEVVYLIFNEGYVATEGPHWLRADLCGEALRLGRSLAALMPQEPEVLGLLALMELHASRLAARADGAGNPILLLDQDRSRWNWALIRSGLAGLARAMLLTSMPDSYLLQAMIAACHSRAATAGDTDWIAIAAYYQALALAAPSPIVEINRAVAVGMAFGPAQGLAIADALTDEPRLRQSHLLPTVRGDLLAKLGRAAEARMEFRRAAELAGNERERALLLARAEA
;
A
#
# COMPACT_ATOMS: atom_id res chain seq x y z
N MET A 1 3.69 27.92 5.23
CA MET A 1 3.31 27.06 4.09
C MET A 1 3.20 27.96 2.87
N THR A 2 3.93 27.69 1.79
CA THR A 2 3.85 28.51 0.56
C THR A 2 2.52 28.25 -0.15
N THR A 3 2.05 29.19 -0.98
CA THR A 3 0.84 29.01 -1.80
C THR A 3 0.92 27.73 -2.64
N SER A 4 2.11 27.40 -3.17
CA SER A 4 2.37 26.14 -3.90
C SER A 4 2.18 24.90 -3.01
N GLY A 5 2.71 24.89 -1.79
CA GLY A 5 2.55 23.75 -0.88
C GLY A 5 1.10 23.55 -0.42
N ALA A 6 0.33 24.64 -0.29
CA ALA A 6 -1.11 24.55 -0.03
C ALA A 6 -1.88 23.94 -1.21
N ILE A 7 -1.51 24.34 -2.43
CA ILE A 7 -2.10 23.82 -3.67
C ILE A 7 -1.82 22.32 -3.84
N GLU A 8 -0.58 21.88 -3.61
CA GLU A 8 -0.19 20.46 -3.67
C GLU A 8 -0.91 19.62 -2.61
N ALA A 9 -1.09 20.15 -1.40
CA ALA A 9 -1.83 19.46 -0.34
C ALA A 9 -3.31 19.27 -0.71
N VAL A 10 -3.96 20.32 -1.23
CA VAL A 10 -5.35 20.23 -1.74
C VAL A 10 -5.43 19.20 -2.87
N TRP A 11 -4.47 19.24 -3.79
CA TRP A 11 -4.44 18.30 -4.92
C TRP A 11 -4.34 16.85 -4.47
N ARG A 12 -3.44 16.52 -3.54
CA ARG A 12 -3.31 15.15 -3.02
C ARG A 12 -4.60 14.62 -2.37
N ILE A 13 -5.39 15.51 -1.76
CA ILE A 13 -6.64 15.14 -1.11
C ILE A 13 -7.77 14.97 -2.15
N GLU A 14 -7.85 15.87 -3.13
CA GLU A 14 -9.00 15.96 -4.04
C GLU A 14 -8.80 15.20 -5.36
N GLN A 15 -7.56 14.96 -5.80
CA GLN A 15 -7.28 14.24 -7.05
C GLN A 15 -7.98 12.89 -7.15
N PRO A 16 -7.92 11.98 -6.15
CA PRO A 16 -8.52 10.65 -6.30
C PRO A 16 -10.03 10.73 -6.51
N LYS A 17 -10.71 11.62 -5.76
CA LYS A 17 -12.14 11.86 -5.88
C LYS A 17 -12.49 12.44 -7.25
N LEU A 18 -11.69 13.39 -7.72
CA LEU A 18 -11.90 14.03 -9.01
C LEU A 18 -11.73 13.05 -10.17
N VAL A 19 -10.65 12.26 -10.16
CA VAL A 19 -10.39 11.23 -11.16
C VAL A 19 -11.49 10.17 -11.14
N ALA A 20 -11.93 9.73 -9.95
CA ALA A 20 -12.98 8.73 -9.82
C ALA A 20 -14.30 9.18 -10.48
N ARG A 21 -14.75 10.41 -10.17
CA ARG A 21 -15.95 11.00 -10.78
C ARG A 21 -15.82 11.17 -12.30
N LEU A 22 -14.68 11.68 -12.77
CA LEU A 22 -14.42 11.84 -14.21
C LEU A 22 -14.39 10.48 -14.92
N ASN A 23 -13.88 9.45 -14.26
CA ASN A 23 -13.81 8.12 -14.85
C ASN A 23 -15.17 7.47 -14.99
N ARG A 24 -16.12 7.74 -14.09
CA ARG A 24 -17.52 7.33 -14.28
C ARG A 24 -18.11 7.87 -15.59
N LEU A 25 -17.82 9.13 -15.87
CA LEU A 25 -18.31 9.82 -17.08
C LEU A 25 -17.60 9.32 -18.35
N LEU A 26 -16.27 9.24 -18.31
CA LEU A 26 -15.44 9.05 -19.49
C LEU A 26 -15.14 7.58 -19.78
N ARG A 27 -15.27 6.70 -18.78
CA ARG A 27 -14.93 5.27 -18.82
C ARG A 27 -13.52 4.97 -19.33
N ASP A 28 -12.61 5.94 -19.18
CA ASP A 28 -11.20 5.84 -19.51
C ASP A 28 -10.39 6.54 -18.42
N VAL A 29 -9.69 5.73 -17.62
CA VAL A 29 -8.89 6.19 -16.47
C VAL A 29 -7.77 7.13 -16.92
N GLY A 30 -7.21 6.88 -18.10
CA GLY A 30 -6.16 7.72 -18.67
C GLY A 30 -6.69 9.12 -18.98
N LEU A 31 -7.87 9.18 -19.62
CA LEU A 31 -8.50 10.44 -19.97
C LEU A 31 -9.03 11.20 -18.74
N ALA A 32 -9.58 10.48 -17.76
CA ALA A 32 -10.02 11.06 -16.49
C ALA A 32 -8.85 11.72 -15.74
N GLU A 33 -7.69 11.06 -15.68
CA GLU A 33 -6.49 11.66 -15.07
C GLU A 33 -6.00 12.89 -15.85
N GLU A 34 -5.99 12.85 -17.18
CA GLU A 34 -5.59 13.98 -18.02
C GLU A 34 -6.44 15.23 -17.74
N ILE A 35 -7.77 15.09 -17.72
CA ILE A 35 -8.68 16.20 -17.44
C ILE A 35 -8.52 16.71 -16.00
N ALA A 36 -8.28 15.82 -15.04
CA ALA A 36 -8.02 16.22 -13.66
C ALA A 36 -6.72 17.04 -13.56
N GLN A 37 -5.64 16.62 -14.26
CA GLN A 37 -4.38 17.35 -14.32
C GLN A 37 -4.54 18.72 -14.97
N ASP A 38 -5.30 18.83 -16.04
CA ASP A 38 -5.63 20.10 -16.67
C ASP A 38 -6.36 21.07 -15.73
N ALA A 39 -7.24 20.56 -14.87
CA ALA A 39 -7.90 21.37 -13.85
C ALA A 39 -6.92 21.85 -12.78
N PHE A 40 -5.92 21.03 -12.44
CA PHE A 40 -4.85 21.39 -11.53
C PHE A 40 -3.92 22.45 -12.11
N VAL A 41 -3.53 22.34 -13.38
CA VAL A 41 -2.75 23.37 -14.10
C VAL A 41 -3.48 24.72 -14.04
N ALA A 42 -4.78 24.73 -14.29
CA ALA A 42 -5.58 25.96 -14.17
C ALA A 42 -5.59 26.53 -12.73
N ALA A 43 -5.57 25.69 -11.70
CA ALA A 43 -5.44 26.14 -10.31
C ALA A 43 -4.06 26.78 -10.05
N LEU A 44 -2.97 26.16 -10.53
CA LEU A 44 -1.60 26.66 -10.40
C LEU A 44 -1.41 28.01 -11.12
N GLU A 45 -2.09 28.25 -12.23
CA GLU A 45 -2.04 29.53 -12.94
C GLU A 45 -2.85 30.62 -12.24
N ARG A 46 -4.02 30.26 -11.69
CA ARG A 46 -5.03 31.24 -11.24
C ARG A 46 -4.95 31.57 -9.76
N TRP A 47 -4.78 30.58 -8.89
CA TRP A 47 -4.83 30.80 -7.43
C TRP A 47 -3.68 31.67 -6.89
N PRO A 48 -2.46 31.67 -7.45
CA PRO A 48 -1.43 32.61 -7.03
C PRO A 48 -1.79 34.09 -7.30
N ARG A 49 -2.64 34.36 -8.30
CA ARG A 49 -3.07 35.71 -8.68
C ARG A 49 -4.36 36.12 -7.97
N ASP A 50 -5.36 35.25 -7.98
CA ASP A 50 -6.72 35.54 -7.53
C ASP A 50 -6.96 35.14 -6.04
N GLY A 51 -5.98 34.45 -5.44
CA GLY A 51 -6.14 33.79 -4.14
C GLY A 51 -6.76 32.39 -4.25
N ILE A 52 -6.55 31.58 -3.22
CA ILE A 52 -7.15 30.24 -3.13
C ILE A 52 -8.66 30.39 -2.84
N PRO A 53 -9.55 29.78 -3.63
CA PRO A 53 -10.99 29.83 -3.38
C PRO A 53 -11.37 29.29 -1.99
N ARG A 54 -12.48 29.77 -1.42
CA ARG A 54 -12.98 29.28 -0.12
C ARG A 54 -13.28 27.77 -0.13
N ASN A 55 -13.72 27.25 -1.27
CA ASN A 55 -13.90 25.81 -1.49
C ASN A 55 -13.07 25.39 -2.73
N PRO A 56 -11.79 25.03 -2.52
CA PRO A 56 -10.90 24.60 -3.59
C PRO A 56 -11.38 23.34 -4.33
N ALA A 57 -11.97 22.40 -3.58
CA ALA A 57 -12.49 21.14 -4.11
C ALA A 57 -13.61 21.39 -5.13
N ALA A 58 -14.62 22.16 -4.75
CA ALA A 58 -15.73 22.52 -5.65
C ALA A 58 -15.24 23.26 -6.91
N TRP A 59 -14.25 24.13 -6.77
CA TRP A 59 -13.65 24.83 -7.90
C TRP A 59 -12.97 23.85 -8.88
N LEU A 60 -12.14 22.94 -8.37
CA LEU A 60 -11.46 21.92 -9.19
C LEU A 60 -12.47 21.01 -9.89
N THR A 61 -13.51 20.55 -9.16
CA THR A 61 -14.59 19.75 -9.74
C THR A 61 -15.29 20.47 -10.88
N GLN A 62 -15.63 21.76 -10.70
CA GLN A 62 -16.31 22.53 -11.74
C GLN A 62 -15.44 22.71 -12.99
N VAL A 63 -14.16 23.04 -12.81
CA VAL A 63 -13.22 23.22 -13.93
C VAL A 63 -13.03 21.92 -14.70
N ALA A 64 -12.85 20.80 -14.00
CA ALA A 64 -12.69 19.49 -14.63
C ALA A 64 -13.98 19.05 -15.34
N LYS A 65 -15.14 19.26 -14.73
CA LYS A 65 -16.46 18.97 -15.32
C LYS A 65 -16.66 19.72 -16.63
N ASN A 66 -16.39 21.03 -16.65
CA ASN A 66 -16.50 21.84 -17.86
C ASN A 66 -15.57 21.30 -18.97
N LYS A 67 -14.32 20.99 -18.63
CA LYS A 67 -13.36 20.41 -19.58
C LYS A 67 -13.79 19.03 -20.12
N ALA A 68 -14.35 18.18 -19.27
CA ALA A 68 -14.87 16.88 -19.67
C ALA A 68 -16.05 17.01 -20.64
N LEU A 69 -17.01 17.88 -20.33
CA LEU A 69 -18.15 18.19 -21.19
C LEU A 69 -17.71 18.78 -22.53
N ASP A 70 -16.78 19.73 -22.53
CA ASP A 70 -16.24 20.32 -23.75
C ASP A 70 -15.57 19.28 -24.64
N ARG A 71 -14.89 18.30 -24.05
CA ARG A 71 -14.29 17.19 -24.79
C ARG A 71 -15.36 16.27 -25.39
N LEU A 72 -16.34 15.85 -24.61
CA LEU A 72 -17.44 15.01 -25.10
C LEU A 72 -18.18 15.70 -26.26
N ARG A 73 -18.48 17.00 -26.12
CA ARG A 73 -19.08 17.81 -27.19
C ARG A 73 -18.22 17.83 -28.46
N ARG A 74 -16.90 17.93 -28.33
CA ARG A 74 -15.97 17.87 -29.49
C ARG A 74 -16.01 16.49 -30.15
N THR A 75 -15.96 15.41 -29.38
CA THR A 75 -16.02 14.04 -29.90
C THR A 75 -17.34 13.80 -30.65
N THR A 76 -18.49 14.10 -30.04
CA THR A 76 -19.81 13.95 -30.67
C THR A 76 -19.94 14.81 -31.94
N ARG A 77 -19.35 16.00 -31.97
CA ARG A 77 -19.35 16.86 -33.17
C ARG A 77 -18.42 16.36 -34.28
N ILE A 78 -17.35 15.65 -33.94
CA ILE A 78 -16.43 15.03 -34.89
C ILE A 78 -17.04 13.74 -35.45
N ASP A 79 -17.54 12.86 -34.59
CA ASP A 79 -18.19 11.60 -35.01
C ASP A 79 -19.52 11.86 -35.73
N GLY A 80 -20.27 12.88 -35.29
CA GLY A 80 -21.48 13.38 -35.95
C GLY A 80 -21.22 14.14 -37.26
N LYS A 81 -19.98 14.49 -37.60
CA LYS A 81 -19.64 14.96 -38.97
C LYS A 81 -19.47 13.80 -39.94
N HIS A 82 -19.24 12.58 -39.46
CA HIS A 82 -19.21 11.37 -40.28
C HIS A 82 -20.60 10.74 -40.47
N ARG A 83 -21.60 11.13 -39.67
CA ARG A 83 -23.02 10.76 -39.82
C ARG A 83 -23.84 12.03 -40.05
N GLU A 84 -24.18 12.33 -41.29
CA GLU A 84 -24.89 13.55 -41.70
C GLU A 84 -26.08 13.96 -40.79
N LEU A 85 -26.13 15.29 -40.56
CA LEU A 85 -27.29 16.17 -40.30
C LEU A 85 -27.87 16.28 -38.87
N THR A 86 -27.84 17.55 -38.41
CA THR A 86 -28.53 18.16 -37.26
C THR A 86 -28.02 17.76 -35.88
N VAL A 87 -27.04 18.52 -35.38
CA VAL A 87 -26.72 18.53 -33.94
C VAL A 87 -27.91 19.15 -33.21
N ASP A 88 -28.75 18.31 -32.59
CA ASP A 88 -29.80 18.74 -31.66
C ASP A 88 -29.13 19.40 -30.44
N LEU A 89 -29.04 20.74 -30.44
CA LEU A 89 -28.51 21.49 -29.29
C LEU A 89 -29.29 21.17 -28.00
N ALA A 90 -30.61 20.94 -28.08
CA ALA A 90 -31.41 20.56 -26.93
C ALA A 90 -31.14 19.12 -26.47
N GLY A 91 -30.66 18.26 -27.38
CA GLY A 91 -30.14 16.93 -27.07
C GLY A 91 -28.84 17.00 -26.29
N LEU A 92 -27.89 17.83 -26.73
CA LEU A 92 -26.61 18.06 -26.04
C LEU A 92 -26.80 18.75 -24.67
N GLU A 93 -27.78 19.63 -24.52
CA GLU A 93 -28.11 20.27 -23.24
C GLU A 93 -28.77 19.30 -22.26
N ARG A 94 -29.67 18.42 -22.73
CA ARG A 94 -30.24 17.33 -21.92
C ARG A 94 -29.17 16.32 -21.51
N GLU A 95 -28.27 15.97 -22.42
CA GLU A 95 -27.15 15.08 -22.15
C GLU A 95 -26.17 15.72 -21.15
N ALA A 96 -25.88 17.02 -21.27
CA ALA A 96 -25.10 17.75 -20.28
C ALA A 96 -25.77 17.72 -18.90
N ALA A 97 -27.08 18.02 -18.81
CA ALA A 97 -27.83 17.97 -17.55
C ALA A 97 -27.85 16.56 -16.92
N ALA A 98 -27.96 15.50 -17.73
CA ALA A 98 -27.84 14.13 -17.26
C ALA A 98 -26.43 13.81 -16.72
N ILE A 99 -25.39 14.29 -17.41
CA ILE A 99 -24.00 14.19 -16.95
C ILE A 99 -23.78 14.98 -15.65
N GLU A 100 -24.43 16.13 -15.49
CA GLU A 100 -24.39 16.89 -14.23
C GLU A 100 -24.95 16.09 -13.07
N ALA A 101 -26.14 15.50 -13.25
CA ALA A 101 -26.77 14.65 -12.24
C ALA A 101 -25.93 13.42 -11.90
N MET A 102 -25.28 12.79 -12.90
CA MET A 102 -24.37 11.67 -12.66
C MET A 102 -23.18 12.07 -11.78
N LEU A 103 -22.57 13.24 -11.99
CA LEU A 103 -21.39 13.69 -11.20
C LEU A 103 -21.71 14.08 -9.74
N ASP A 104 -22.99 14.21 -9.41
CA ASP A 104 -23.52 14.53 -8.07
C ASP A 104 -23.90 13.29 -7.24
N GLU A 105 -23.82 12.08 -7.82
CA GLU A 105 -23.95 10.79 -7.11
C GLU A 105 -22.78 10.53 -6.12
N ASP A 106 -22.95 9.50 -5.27
CA ASP A 106 -22.08 9.18 -4.13
C ASP A 106 -20.59 8.99 -4.50
N ILE A 107 -19.75 9.87 -3.92
CA ILE A 107 -18.31 9.95 -4.14
C ILE A 107 -17.59 8.71 -3.60
N ASP A 108 -18.13 8.13 -2.53
CA ASP A 108 -17.51 7.00 -1.86
C ASP A 108 -17.58 5.75 -2.76
N ASP A 109 -18.69 5.57 -3.48
CA ASP A 109 -18.81 4.50 -4.48
C ASP A 109 -17.88 4.72 -5.68
N ASP A 110 -17.74 5.97 -6.18
CA ASP A 110 -16.80 6.29 -7.24
C ASP A 110 -15.35 5.97 -6.85
N LEU A 111 -14.95 6.35 -5.63
CA LEU A 111 -13.60 6.08 -5.14
C LEU A 111 -13.36 4.58 -5.02
N LEU A 112 -14.36 3.83 -4.53
CA LEU A 112 -14.28 2.38 -4.42
C LEU A 112 -14.12 1.73 -5.80
N ARG A 113 -14.86 2.18 -6.82
CA ARG A 113 -14.69 1.75 -8.22
C ARG A 113 -13.28 2.01 -8.72
N LEU A 114 -12.74 3.22 -8.47
CA LEU A 114 -11.39 3.59 -8.89
C LEU A 114 -10.32 2.70 -8.25
N ILE A 115 -10.47 2.37 -6.97
CA ILE A 115 -9.54 1.47 -6.27
C ILE A 115 -9.54 0.08 -6.91
N PHE A 116 -10.72 -0.50 -7.15
CA PHE A 116 -10.82 -1.82 -7.79
C PHE A 116 -10.30 -1.81 -9.24
N THR A 117 -10.54 -0.75 -10.00
CA THR A 117 -10.02 -0.62 -11.36
C THR A 117 -8.50 -0.45 -11.37
N ALA A 118 -7.94 0.40 -10.51
CA ALA A 118 -6.49 0.63 -10.46
C ALA A 118 -5.71 -0.61 -9.99
N CYS A 119 -6.32 -1.44 -9.15
CA CYS A 119 -5.76 -2.69 -8.65
C CYS A 119 -6.27 -3.93 -9.40
N HIS A 120 -6.82 -3.77 -10.61
CA HIS A 120 -7.44 -4.88 -11.34
C HIS A 120 -6.41 -6.00 -11.65
N PRO A 121 -6.74 -7.30 -11.45
CA PRO A 121 -5.80 -8.41 -11.64
C PRO A 121 -5.23 -8.57 -13.06
N VAL A 122 -5.87 -7.98 -14.07
CA VAL A 122 -5.35 -7.91 -15.45
C VAL A 122 -3.99 -7.20 -15.52
N LEU A 123 -3.71 -6.32 -14.56
CA LEU A 123 -2.47 -5.60 -14.46
C LEU A 123 -1.43 -6.40 -13.67
N PRO A 124 -0.18 -6.52 -14.14
CA PRO A 124 0.93 -7.00 -13.32
C PRO A 124 1.09 -6.19 -12.02
N ALA A 125 1.62 -6.82 -10.96
CA ALA A 125 1.73 -6.22 -9.63
C ALA A 125 2.43 -4.84 -9.64
N GLU A 126 3.55 -4.72 -10.36
CA GLU A 126 4.30 -3.46 -10.47
C GLU A 126 3.48 -2.32 -11.10
N GLN A 127 2.59 -2.67 -12.04
CA GLN A 127 1.69 -1.72 -12.69
C GLN A 127 0.54 -1.32 -11.76
N ARG A 128 -0.03 -2.28 -11.01
CA ARG A 128 -1.05 -1.99 -9.98
C ARG A 128 -0.51 -1.02 -8.93
N VAL A 129 0.69 -1.27 -8.42
CA VAL A 129 1.34 -0.44 -7.40
C VAL A 129 1.59 0.98 -7.93
N ALA A 130 2.21 1.11 -9.11
CA ALA A 130 2.49 2.42 -9.69
C ALA A 130 1.20 3.20 -9.99
N LEU A 131 0.17 2.52 -10.53
CA LEU A 131 -1.11 3.16 -10.85
C LEU A 131 -1.89 3.55 -9.59
N ALA A 132 -1.92 2.69 -8.56
CA ALA A 132 -2.55 2.98 -7.27
C ALA A 132 -1.91 4.20 -6.59
N LEU A 133 -0.57 4.25 -6.50
CA LEU A 133 0.14 5.40 -5.92
C LEU A 133 -0.08 6.68 -6.73
N ARG A 134 -0.21 6.57 -8.05
CA ARG A 134 -0.46 7.72 -8.90
C ARG A 134 -1.88 8.27 -8.78
N LEU A 135 -2.88 7.40 -8.85
CA LEU A 135 -4.29 7.78 -8.92
C LEU A 135 -4.94 7.97 -7.55
N LEU A 136 -4.67 7.03 -6.65
CA LEU A 136 -5.21 7.03 -5.29
C LEU A 136 -4.27 7.78 -4.36
N GLY A 137 -2.97 7.56 -4.53
CA GLY A 137 -1.92 8.17 -3.73
C GLY A 137 -1.69 9.66 -3.99
N GLY A 138 -1.98 10.08 -5.22
CA GLY A 138 -1.71 11.43 -5.70
C GLY A 138 -0.21 11.76 -5.79
N LEU A 139 0.65 10.75 -5.81
CA LEU A 139 2.09 10.94 -5.94
C LEU A 139 2.44 11.37 -7.37
N SER A 140 3.49 12.19 -7.49
CA SER A 140 4.11 12.49 -8.78
C SER A 140 4.96 11.32 -9.28
N ILE A 141 5.31 11.34 -10.58
CA ILE A 141 6.23 10.34 -11.15
C ILE A 141 7.60 10.41 -10.45
N GLN A 142 8.04 11.62 -10.11
CA GLN A 142 9.28 11.87 -9.37
C GLN A 142 9.23 11.24 -7.98
N GLU A 143 8.11 11.37 -7.27
CA GLU A 143 7.93 10.80 -5.93
C GLU A 143 7.92 9.28 -5.97
N ILE A 144 7.20 8.68 -6.92
CA ILE A 144 7.18 7.23 -7.10
C ILE A 144 8.58 6.73 -7.52
N SER A 145 9.25 7.44 -8.42
CA SER A 145 10.63 7.13 -8.85
C SER A 145 11.60 7.09 -7.66
N ARG A 146 11.60 8.13 -6.82
CA ARG A 146 12.41 8.19 -5.61
C ARG A 146 12.04 7.08 -4.63
N ALA A 147 10.75 6.82 -4.47
CA ALA A 147 10.25 5.84 -3.52
C ALA A 147 10.58 4.39 -3.89
N PHE A 148 10.76 4.07 -5.18
CA PHE A 148 11.15 2.73 -5.66
C PHE A 148 12.59 2.65 -6.19
N LEU A 149 13.34 3.76 -6.17
CA LEU A 149 14.69 3.86 -6.76
C LEU A 149 14.77 3.44 -8.23
N LEU A 150 13.70 3.74 -9.00
CA LEU A 150 13.61 3.43 -10.42
C LEU A 150 13.65 4.69 -11.27
N PRO A 151 14.19 4.66 -12.50
CA PRO A 151 14.18 5.82 -13.39
C PRO A 151 12.74 6.34 -13.62
N GLU A 152 12.56 7.67 -13.68
CA GLU A 152 11.25 8.29 -13.94
C GLU A 152 10.61 7.77 -15.24
N ALA A 153 11.43 7.51 -16.27
CA ALA A 153 10.96 6.93 -17.53
C ALA A 153 10.34 5.54 -17.35
N THR A 154 10.90 4.70 -16.47
CA THR A 154 10.38 3.37 -16.17
C THR A 154 9.02 3.46 -15.46
N ILE A 155 8.90 4.34 -14.47
CA ILE A 155 7.64 4.58 -13.76
C ILE A 155 6.56 5.13 -14.71
N ALA A 156 6.91 6.13 -15.53
CA ALA A 156 6.02 6.71 -16.53
C ALA A 156 5.51 5.63 -17.50
N GLN A 157 6.40 4.77 -18.01
CA GLN A 157 6.02 3.67 -18.88
C GLN A 157 5.11 2.65 -18.18
N ARG A 158 5.36 2.31 -16.91
CA ARG A 158 4.48 1.42 -16.14
C ARG A 158 3.06 1.98 -16.05
N ILE A 159 2.91 3.26 -15.72
CA ILE A 159 1.60 3.92 -15.60
C ILE A 159 0.89 3.99 -16.95
N VAL A 160 1.59 4.39 -18.02
CA VAL A 160 1.00 4.46 -19.38
C VAL A 160 0.55 3.09 -19.85
N ARG A 161 1.38 2.05 -19.67
CA ARG A 161 1.02 0.68 -20.03
C ARG A 161 -0.17 0.18 -19.22
N ALA A 162 -0.22 0.46 -17.92
CA ALA A 162 -1.32 0.07 -17.06
C ALA A 162 -2.66 0.65 -17.55
N LYS A 163 -2.70 1.96 -17.81
CA LYS A 163 -3.89 2.64 -18.35
C LYS A 163 -4.34 2.06 -19.68
N ARG A 164 -3.38 1.82 -20.60
CA ARG A 164 -3.66 1.20 -21.89
C ARG A 164 -4.25 -0.20 -21.71
N THR A 165 -3.66 -1.03 -20.87
CA THR A 165 -4.17 -2.39 -20.60
C THR A 165 -5.58 -2.37 -20.03
N LEU A 166 -5.91 -1.46 -19.11
CA LEU A 166 -7.27 -1.32 -18.57
C LEU A 166 -8.28 -0.93 -19.65
N ARG A 167 -7.92 0.03 -20.51
CA ARG A 167 -8.77 0.49 -21.61
C ARG A 167 -8.98 -0.58 -22.66
N ASP A 168 -7.89 -1.22 -23.11
CA ASP A 168 -7.93 -2.22 -24.18
C ASP A 168 -8.65 -3.52 -23.71
N ALA A 169 -8.69 -3.78 -22.40
CA ALA A 169 -9.45 -4.86 -21.80
C ALA A 169 -10.91 -4.48 -21.45
N GLU A 170 -11.35 -3.25 -21.76
CA GLU A 170 -12.69 -2.74 -21.51
C GLU A 170 -13.17 -2.97 -20.06
N ILE A 171 -12.28 -2.79 -19.08
CA ILE A 171 -12.60 -3.04 -17.67
C ILE A 171 -13.73 -2.11 -17.22
N ALA A 172 -14.87 -2.70 -16.87
CA ALA A 172 -16.02 -1.95 -16.38
C ALA A 172 -15.69 -1.17 -15.10
N PHE A 173 -16.05 0.11 -15.09
CA PHE A 173 -15.95 0.97 -13.91
C PHE A 173 -17.13 0.72 -12.96
N GLU A 174 -17.09 -0.42 -12.28
CA GLU A 174 -18.14 -0.87 -11.39
C GLU A 174 -17.61 -1.41 -10.07
N THR A 175 -18.43 -1.24 -9.02
CA THR A 175 -18.15 -1.81 -7.71
C THR A 175 -18.48 -3.30 -7.79
N PRO A 176 -17.49 -4.20 -7.71
CA PRO A 176 -17.74 -5.63 -7.81
C PRO A 176 -18.65 -6.10 -6.67
N ARG A 177 -19.40 -7.18 -6.91
CA ARG A 177 -20.33 -7.77 -5.94
C ARG A 177 -20.03 -9.26 -5.73
N GLY A 178 -20.45 -9.81 -4.59
CA GLY A 178 -20.32 -11.24 -4.30
C GLY A 178 -18.86 -11.74 -4.33
N GLU A 179 -18.63 -12.87 -5.01
CA GLU A 179 -17.30 -13.50 -5.13
C GLU A 179 -16.29 -12.61 -5.87
N GLU A 180 -16.73 -11.90 -6.90
CA GLU A 180 -15.83 -11.01 -7.65
C GLU A 180 -15.26 -9.91 -6.76
N ARG A 181 -16.06 -9.41 -5.81
CA ARG A 181 -15.59 -8.44 -4.82
C ARG A 181 -14.46 -9.03 -3.99
N ARG A 182 -14.58 -10.27 -3.53
CA ARG A 182 -13.55 -10.93 -2.70
C ARG A 182 -12.23 -11.05 -3.45
N VAL A 183 -12.27 -11.56 -4.68
CA VAL A 183 -11.05 -11.74 -5.51
C VAL A 183 -10.39 -10.40 -5.80
N ARG A 184 -11.16 -9.38 -6.18
CA ARG A 184 -10.61 -8.04 -6.44
C ARG A 184 -10.14 -7.35 -5.17
N LEU A 185 -10.79 -7.57 -4.03
CA LEU A 185 -10.39 -7.02 -2.73
C LEU A 185 -9.03 -7.59 -2.30
N ALA A 186 -8.81 -8.89 -2.47
CA ALA A 186 -7.52 -9.50 -2.18
C ALA A 186 -6.38 -8.82 -2.96
N ALA A 187 -6.59 -8.53 -4.25
CA ALA A 187 -5.61 -7.80 -5.07
C ALA A 187 -5.39 -6.35 -4.61
N VAL A 188 -6.45 -5.65 -4.18
CA VAL A 188 -6.35 -4.30 -3.60
C VAL A 188 -5.52 -4.33 -2.31
N LEU A 189 -5.84 -5.24 -1.39
CA LEU A 189 -5.16 -5.37 -0.10
C LEU A 189 -3.69 -5.75 -0.29
N GLU A 190 -3.39 -6.66 -1.23
CA GLU A 190 -2.03 -7.02 -1.62
C GLU A 190 -1.23 -5.79 -2.07
N VAL A 191 -1.80 -4.94 -2.93
CA VAL A 191 -1.13 -3.72 -3.42
C VAL A 191 -0.85 -2.76 -2.28
N VAL A 192 -1.84 -2.51 -1.41
CA VAL A 192 -1.67 -1.62 -0.25
C VAL A 192 -0.59 -2.16 0.69
N TYR A 193 -0.60 -3.47 0.96
CA TYR A 193 0.39 -4.08 1.85
C TYR A 193 1.80 -4.10 1.24
N LEU A 194 1.92 -4.30 -0.07
CA LEU A 194 3.21 -4.24 -0.76
C LEU A 194 3.83 -2.85 -0.67
N ILE A 195 3.03 -1.80 -0.89
CA ILE A 195 3.48 -0.40 -0.69
C ILE A 195 3.95 -0.20 0.75
N PHE A 196 3.19 -0.70 1.73
CA PHE A 196 3.56 -0.59 3.13
C PHE A 196 4.89 -1.30 3.43
N ASN A 197 5.05 -2.54 2.97
CA ASN A 197 6.25 -3.36 3.23
C ASN A 197 7.50 -2.76 2.60
N GLU A 198 7.42 -2.26 1.36
CA GLU A 198 8.54 -1.58 0.70
C GLU A 198 8.93 -0.28 1.44
N GLY A 199 7.96 0.39 2.06
CA GLY A 199 8.22 1.51 2.97
C GLY A 199 8.82 1.07 4.30
N TYR A 200 8.38 -0.07 4.82
CA TYR A 200 8.69 -0.53 6.16
C TYR A 200 10.11 -1.11 6.23
N VAL A 201 10.47 -2.04 5.35
CA VAL A 201 11.85 -2.51 5.18
C VAL A 201 12.17 -2.35 3.71
N ALA A 202 13.05 -1.41 3.38
CA ALA A 202 13.40 -1.18 1.99
C ALA A 202 14.17 -2.39 1.45
N THR A 203 13.65 -3.01 0.38
CA THR A 203 14.24 -4.21 -0.24
C THR A 203 15.67 -3.96 -0.71
N GLU A 204 15.93 -2.75 -1.21
CA GLU A 204 17.23 -2.35 -1.76
C GLU A 204 17.60 -0.90 -1.42
N GLY A 205 18.90 -0.60 -1.54
CA GLY A 205 19.45 0.75 -1.45
C GLY A 205 20.01 1.11 -0.06
N PRO A 206 20.31 2.41 0.16
CA PRO A 206 21.10 2.86 1.31
C PRO A 206 20.28 3.15 2.57
N HIS A 207 18.95 3.19 2.45
CA HIS A 207 18.04 3.52 3.55
C HIS A 207 17.38 2.26 4.11
N TRP A 208 17.25 2.16 5.44
CA TRP A 208 16.58 1.04 6.09
C TRP A 208 15.05 1.07 5.93
N LEU A 209 14.45 2.27 5.95
CA LEU A 209 13.01 2.48 5.82
C LEU A 209 12.72 3.72 4.96
N ARG A 210 11.55 3.73 4.31
CA ARG A 210 11.01 4.85 3.52
C ARG A 210 9.66 5.25 4.11
N ALA A 211 9.69 6.06 5.17
CA ALA A 211 8.52 6.40 5.98
C ALA A 211 7.36 7.01 5.16
N ASP A 212 7.67 7.73 4.08
CA ASP A 212 6.67 8.33 3.20
C ASP A 212 5.75 7.29 2.55
N LEU A 213 6.31 6.14 2.11
CA LEU A 213 5.53 5.04 1.56
C LEU A 213 4.64 4.38 2.60
N CYS A 214 5.12 4.20 3.83
CA CYS A 214 4.28 3.72 4.93
C CYS A 214 3.12 4.68 5.21
N GLY A 215 3.40 5.99 5.22
CA GLY A 215 2.38 7.02 5.40
C GLY A 215 1.30 6.96 4.32
N GLU A 216 1.70 6.75 3.08
CA GLU A 216 0.76 6.64 1.96
C GLU A 216 -0.07 5.36 2.03
N ALA A 217 0.55 4.21 2.30
CA ALA A 217 -0.19 2.96 2.48
C ALA A 217 -1.19 3.02 3.64
N LEU A 218 -0.85 3.69 4.75
CA LEU A 218 -1.78 3.94 5.85
C LEU A 218 -2.96 4.82 5.42
N ARG A 219 -2.72 5.84 4.60
CA ARG A 219 -3.78 6.71 4.07
C ARG A 219 -4.73 5.94 3.17
N LEU A 220 -4.21 5.08 2.31
CA LEU A 220 -5.00 4.18 1.47
C LEU A 220 -5.79 3.19 2.32
N GLY A 221 -5.15 2.53 3.30
CA GLY A 221 -5.82 1.59 4.20
C GLY A 221 -6.95 2.23 5.01
N ARG A 222 -6.76 3.46 5.51
CA ARG A 222 -7.82 4.21 6.22
C ARG A 222 -8.98 4.58 5.31
N SER A 223 -8.69 5.01 4.08
CA SER A 223 -9.72 5.26 3.08
C SER A 223 -10.53 3.99 2.80
N LEU A 224 -9.85 2.86 2.63
CA LEU A 224 -10.49 1.57 2.41
C LEU A 224 -11.37 1.14 3.59
N ALA A 225 -10.88 1.28 4.82
CA ALA A 225 -11.64 0.96 6.03
C ALA A 225 -12.85 1.89 6.25
N ALA A 226 -12.77 3.14 5.79
CA ALA A 226 -13.91 4.07 5.81
C ALA A 226 -14.99 3.65 4.79
N LEU A 227 -14.58 3.25 3.59
CA LEU A 227 -15.46 2.78 2.52
C LEU A 227 -16.07 1.39 2.81
N MET A 228 -15.33 0.53 3.51
CA MET A 228 -15.68 -0.86 3.76
C MET A 228 -15.61 -1.20 5.27
N PRO A 229 -16.40 -0.53 6.13
CA PRO A 229 -16.23 -0.60 7.58
C PRO A 229 -16.67 -1.93 8.20
N GLN A 230 -17.30 -2.81 7.42
CA GLN A 230 -17.74 -4.15 7.84
C GLN A 230 -16.90 -5.28 7.23
N GLU A 231 -15.83 -4.96 6.50
CA GLU A 231 -14.95 -5.97 5.91
C GLU A 231 -13.78 -6.29 6.85
N PRO A 232 -13.74 -7.49 7.47
CA PRO A 232 -12.73 -7.83 8.47
C PRO A 232 -11.30 -7.84 7.91
N GLU A 233 -11.11 -8.28 6.65
CA GLU A 233 -9.79 -8.30 6.00
C GLU A 233 -9.20 -6.88 5.86
N VAL A 234 -10.04 -5.89 5.52
CA VAL A 234 -9.63 -4.48 5.40
C VAL A 234 -9.20 -3.93 6.76
N LEU A 235 -10.00 -4.19 7.79
CA LEU A 235 -9.70 -3.76 9.16
C LEU A 235 -8.46 -4.46 9.72
N GLY A 236 -8.29 -5.75 9.41
CA GLY A 236 -7.11 -6.54 9.78
C GLY A 236 -5.83 -6.00 9.15
N LEU A 237 -5.83 -5.70 7.85
CA LEU A 237 -4.67 -5.09 7.18
C LEU A 237 -4.37 -3.70 7.76
N LEU A 238 -5.37 -2.84 7.96
CA LEU A 238 -5.14 -1.52 8.55
C LEU A 238 -4.55 -1.64 9.97
N ALA A 239 -5.09 -2.52 10.80
CA ALA A 239 -4.58 -2.77 12.15
C ALA A 239 -3.12 -3.23 12.11
N LEU A 240 -2.78 -4.19 11.24
CA LEU A 240 -1.40 -4.65 11.03
C LEU A 240 -0.46 -3.49 10.69
N MET A 241 -0.83 -2.69 9.70
CA MET A 241 -0.02 -1.55 9.25
C MET A 241 0.13 -0.50 10.35
N GLU A 242 -0.92 -0.17 11.10
CA GLU A 242 -0.84 0.80 12.21
C GLU A 242 0.05 0.31 13.36
N LEU A 243 -0.06 -0.97 13.72
CA LEU A 243 0.78 -1.58 14.75
C LEU A 243 2.25 -1.61 14.32
N HIS A 244 2.54 -1.95 13.06
CA HIS A 244 3.89 -1.85 12.51
C HIS A 244 4.40 -0.41 12.47
N ALA A 245 3.60 0.50 11.92
CA ALA A 245 3.98 1.91 11.77
C ALA A 245 4.21 2.61 13.12
N SER A 246 3.58 2.13 14.20
CA SER A 246 3.78 2.64 15.54
C SER A 246 5.26 2.64 15.97
N ARG A 247 6.07 1.76 15.39
CA ARG A 247 7.47 1.56 15.76
C ARG A 247 8.46 2.31 14.87
N LEU A 248 8.01 2.99 13.80
CA LEU A 248 8.91 3.58 12.79
C LEU A 248 10.01 4.45 13.41
N ALA A 249 9.66 5.29 14.39
CA ALA A 249 10.60 6.18 15.06
C ALA A 249 11.63 5.46 15.95
N ALA A 250 11.43 4.19 16.29
CA ALA A 250 12.31 3.39 17.14
C ALA A 250 13.14 2.36 16.34
N ARG A 251 12.94 2.25 15.03
CA ARG A 251 13.56 1.20 14.19
C ARG A 251 14.94 1.53 13.65
N ALA A 252 15.38 2.78 13.82
CA ALA A 252 16.71 3.22 13.45
C ALA A 252 17.32 4.12 14.53
N ASP A 253 18.64 4.06 14.67
CA ASP A 253 19.40 4.99 15.50
C ASP A 253 19.57 6.37 14.82
N GLY A 254 20.26 7.30 15.48
CA GLY A 254 20.53 8.63 14.93
C GLY A 254 21.41 8.63 13.66
N ALA A 255 22.10 7.53 13.35
CA ALA A 255 22.92 7.35 12.16
C ALA A 255 22.17 6.56 11.05
N GLY A 256 20.91 6.19 11.29
CA GLY A 256 20.08 5.43 10.35
C GLY A 256 20.37 3.92 10.34
N ASN A 257 21.10 3.39 11.32
CA ASN A 257 21.34 1.96 11.42
C ASN A 257 20.12 1.24 11.99
N PRO A 258 19.81 0.00 11.54
CA PRO A 258 18.68 -0.75 12.03
C PRO A 258 18.80 -1.09 13.52
N ILE A 259 17.69 -0.94 14.26
CA ILE A 259 17.55 -1.43 15.64
C ILE A 259 16.63 -2.65 15.61
N LEU A 260 17.14 -3.81 16.07
CA LEU A 260 16.39 -5.07 16.13
C LEU A 260 15.18 -4.94 17.05
N LEU A 261 14.09 -5.66 16.75
CA LEU A 261 12.81 -5.49 17.42
C LEU A 261 12.87 -5.58 18.96
N LEU A 262 13.70 -6.48 19.50
CA LEU A 262 13.81 -6.67 20.95
C LEU A 262 14.65 -5.59 21.63
N ASP A 263 15.48 -4.88 20.87
CA ASP A 263 16.35 -3.82 21.35
C ASP A 263 15.72 -2.43 21.17
N GLN A 264 14.54 -2.35 20.56
CA GLN A 264 13.82 -1.09 20.37
C GLN A 264 13.29 -0.56 21.70
N ASP A 265 13.55 0.73 21.93
CA ASP A 265 12.92 1.47 23.02
C ASP A 265 11.42 1.63 22.75
N ARG A 266 10.61 0.85 23.48
CA ARG A 266 9.15 0.85 23.35
C ARG A 266 8.49 2.13 23.86
N SER A 267 9.19 2.94 24.65
CA SER A 267 8.67 4.25 25.07
C SER A 267 8.56 5.24 23.91
N ARG A 268 9.37 5.04 22.85
CA ARG A 268 9.35 5.82 21.61
C ARG A 268 8.29 5.36 20.61
N TRP A 269 7.53 4.30 20.92
CA TRP A 269 6.47 3.83 20.04
C TRP A 269 5.28 4.79 20.06
N ASN A 270 4.63 4.95 18.91
CA ASN A 270 3.49 5.83 18.76
C ASN A 270 2.23 5.16 19.35
N TRP A 271 1.92 5.53 20.58
CA TRP A 271 0.75 5.01 21.31
C TRP A 271 -0.60 5.35 20.67
N ALA A 272 -0.70 6.42 19.87
CA ALA A 272 -1.94 6.70 19.15
C ALA A 272 -2.19 5.66 18.05
N LEU A 273 -1.15 5.29 17.31
CA LEU A 273 -1.22 4.22 16.31
C LEU A 273 -1.45 2.84 16.96
N ILE A 274 -0.82 2.56 18.10
CA ILE A 274 -1.08 1.31 18.85
C ILE A 274 -2.55 1.22 19.25
N ARG A 275 -3.11 2.28 19.86
CA ARG A 275 -4.53 2.28 20.27
C ARG A 275 -5.47 2.12 19.08
N SER A 276 -5.21 2.84 17.99
CA SER A 276 -5.99 2.74 16.75
C SER A 276 -5.95 1.34 16.17
N GLY A 277 -4.74 0.77 16.01
CA GLY A 277 -4.56 -0.57 15.46
C GLY A 277 -5.19 -1.66 16.32
N LEU A 278 -5.08 -1.57 17.66
CA LEU A 278 -5.74 -2.51 18.57
C LEU A 278 -7.27 -2.40 18.52
N ALA A 279 -7.82 -1.19 18.35
CA ALA A 279 -9.26 -0.99 18.20
C ALA A 279 -9.77 -1.57 16.86
N GLY A 280 -9.03 -1.33 15.77
CA GLY A 280 -9.33 -1.93 14.46
C GLY A 280 -9.29 -3.46 14.48
N LEU A 281 -8.26 -4.02 15.12
CA LEU A 281 -8.13 -5.47 15.33
C LEU A 281 -9.32 -6.04 16.11
N ALA A 282 -9.67 -5.42 17.25
CA ALA A 282 -10.81 -5.86 18.06
C ALA A 282 -12.12 -5.85 17.26
N ARG A 283 -12.34 -4.81 16.45
CA ARG A 283 -13.51 -4.72 15.55
C ARG A 283 -13.51 -5.83 14.51
N ALA A 284 -12.38 -6.08 13.84
CA ALA A 284 -12.27 -7.15 12.84
C ALA A 284 -12.61 -8.53 13.44
N MET A 285 -12.11 -8.82 14.65
CA MET A 285 -12.39 -10.07 15.36
C MET A 285 -13.86 -10.25 15.76
N LEU A 286 -14.64 -9.17 15.88
CA LEU A 286 -16.08 -9.25 16.13
C LEU A 286 -16.87 -9.57 14.85
N LEU A 287 -16.30 -9.30 13.67
CA LEU A 287 -16.96 -9.46 12.38
C LEU A 287 -16.70 -10.82 11.72
N THR A 288 -15.68 -11.57 12.17
CA THR A 288 -15.37 -12.90 11.66
C THR A 288 -14.87 -13.83 12.75
N SER A 289 -15.31 -15.10 12.68
CA SER A 289 -14.74 -16.20 13.47
C SER A 289 -13.59 -16.92 12.74
N MET A 290 -13.36 -16.61 11.47
CA MET A 290 -12.33 -17.20 10.62
C MET A 290 -11.33 -16.11 10.22
N PRO A 291 -10.20 -15.97 10.94
CA PRO A 291 -9.25 -14.91 10.67
C PRO A 291 -8.45 -15.21 9.40
N ASP A 292 -8.38 -14.20 8.52
CA ASP A 292 -7.55 -14.23 7.32
C ASP A 292 -6.06 -13.98 7.64
N SER A 293 -5.23 -14.00 6.59
CA SER A 293 -3.78 -13.82 6.72
C SER A 293 -3.37 -12.48 7.33
N TYR A 294 -4.06 -11.38 7.03
CA TYR A 294 -3.77 -10.06 7.58
C TYR A 294 -4.24 -9.94 9.01
N LEU A 295 -5.41 -10.49 9.34
CA LEU A 295 -5.92 -10.50 10.70
C LEU A 295 -5.01 -11.31 11.64
N LEU A 296 -4.53 -12.47 11.20
CA LEU A 296 -3.55 -13.28 11.95
C LEU A 296 -2.21 -12.55 12.14
N GLN A 297 -1.71 -11.89 11.08
CA GLN A 297 -0.51 -11.05 11.18
C GLN A 297 -0.73 -9.87 12.15
N ALA A 298 -1.90 -9.24 12.14
CA ALA A 298 -2.25 -8.17 13.07
C ALA A 298 -2.28 -8.67 14.53
N MET A 299 -2.78 -9.89 14.77
CA MET A 299 -2.74 -10.53 16.09
C MET A 299 -1.30 -10.73 16.58
N ILE A 300 -0.40 -11.18 15.71
CA ILE A 300 1.04 -11.31 16.00
C ILE A 300 1.64 -9.95 16.36
N ALA A 301 1.39 -8.92 15.53
CA ALA A 301 1.87 -7.57 15.78
C ALA A 301 1.30 -6.97 17.08
N ALA A 302 0.07 -7.32 17.44
CA ALA A 302 -0.57 -6.88 18.67
C ALA A 302 0.09 -7.46 19.93
N CYS A 303 0.57 -8.71 19.89
CA CYS A 303 1.34 -9.29 21.01
C CYS A 303 2.58 -8.45 21.33
N HIS A 304 3.33 -8.02 20.31
CA HIS A 304 4.45 -7.11 20.50
C HIS A 304 3.99 -5.74 21.03
N SER A 305 2.93 -5.19 20.46
CA SER A 305 2.46 -3.83 20.77
C SER A 305 1.81 -3.69 22.15
N ARG A 306 1.32 -4.79 22.74
CA ARG A 306 0.74 -4.83 24.09
C ARG A 306 1.79 -4.95 25.19
N ALA A 307 2.95 -5.54 24.89
CA ALA A 307 3.98 -5.79 25.88
C ALA A 307 4.76 -4.51 26.19
N ALA A 308 4.89 -4.17 27.48
CA ALA A 308 5.57 -2.96 27.93
C ALA A 308 7.09 -3.05 27.70
N THR A 309 7.67 -4.22 27.92
CA THR A 309 9.08 -4.51 27.64
C THR A 309 9.23 -5.66 26.64
N ALA A 310 10.44 -5.84 26.10
CA ALA A 310 10.73 -6.97 25.22
C ALA A 310 10.46 -8.33 25.87
N GLY A 311 10.78 -8.47 27.16
CA GLY A 311 10.60 -9.70 27.94
C GLY A 311 9.13 -10.07 28.18
N ASP A 312 8.22 -9.08 28.21
CA ASP A 312 6.78 -9.31 28.43
C ASP A 312 6.05 -9.79 27.16
N THR A 313 6.77 -9.97 26.04
CA THR A 313 6.17 -10.39 24.78
C THR A 313 5.64 -11.82 24.89
N ASP A 314 4.35 -12.01 24.62
CA ASP A 314 3.71 -13.33 24.63
C ASP A 314 4.11 -14.15 23.40
N TRP A 315 5.27 -14.80 23.48
CA TRP A 315 5.79 -15.65 22.42
C TRP A 315 4.99 -16.93 22.21
N ILE A 316 4.31 -17.43 23.25
CA ILE A 316 3.45 -18.62 23.13
C ILE A 316 2.26 -18.30 22.22
N ALA A 317 1.59 -17.16 22.45
CA ALA A 317 0.53 -16.69 21.57
C ALA A 317 1.04 -16.42 20.14
N ILE A 318 2.20 -15.77 19.99
CA ILE A 318 2.80 -15.52 18.66
C ILE A 318 3.06 -16.84 17.91
N ALA A 319 3.61 -17.86 18.57
CA ALA A 319 3.85 -19.17 17.95
C ALA A 319 2.53 -19.84 17.53
N ALA A 320 1.48 -19.75 18.34
CA ALA A 320 0.15 -20.26 18.00
C ALA A 320 -0.47 -19.53 16.80
N TYR A 321 -0.34 -18.20 16.73
CA TYR A 321 -0.83 -17.43 15.58
C TYR A 321 -0.04 -17.72 14.30
N TYR A 322 1.28 -17.90 14.38
CA TYR A 322 2.06 -18.35 13.22
C TYR A 322 1.67 -19.75 12.76
N GLN A 323 1.35 -20.66 13.69
CA GLN A 323 0.82 -21.98 13.34
C GLN A 323 -0.52 -21.87 12.60
N ALA A 324 -1.43 -21.01 13.06
CA ALA A 324 -2.69 -20.75 12.36
C ALA A 324 -2.45 -20.10 10.98
N LEU A 325 -1.51 -19.15 10.89
CA LEU A 325 -1.16 -18.46 9.65
C LEU A 325 -0.55 -19.42 8.62
N ALA A 326 0.29 -20.36 9.06
CA ALA A 326 0.88 -21.38 8.18
C ALA A 326 -0.19 -22.29 7.54
N LEU A 327 -1.29 -22.55 8.26
CA LEU A 327 -2.42 -23.31 7.72
C LEU A 327 -3.29 -22.47 6.78
N ALA A 328 -3.55 -21.21 7.14
CA ALA A 328 -4.42 -20.31 6.38
C ALA A 328 -3.76 -19.79 5.08
N ALA A 329 -2.45 -19.56 5.11
CA ALA A 329 -1.67 -19.02 3.99
C ALA A 329 -0.27 -19.69 3.93
N PRO A 330 -0.17 -20.93 3.41
CA PRO A 330 1.08 -21.67 3.36
C PRO A 330 2.16 -20.93 2.57
N SER A 331 3.27 -20.58 3.23
CA SER A 331 4.38 -19.85 2.62
C SER A 331 5.70 -20.17 3.35
N PRO A 332 6.81 -20.38 2.64
CA PRO A 332 8.12 -20.56 3.26
C PRO A 332 8.53 -19.39 4.16
N ILE A 333 8.10 -18.17 3.81
CA ILE A 333 8.36 -16.98 4.63
C ILE A 333 7.61 -17.04 5.95
N VAL A 334 6.36 -17.53 5.93
CA VAL A 334 5.57 -17.76 7.15
C VAL A 334 6.24 -18.83 8.01
N GLU A 335 6.74 -19.92 7.42
CA GLU A 335 7.46 -20.97 8.14
C GLU A 335 8.78 -20.50 8.75
N ILE A 336 9.56 -19.66 8.05
CA ILE A 336 10.76 -19.02 8.61
C ILE A 336 10.39 -18.19 9.85
N ASN A 337 9.35 -17.37 9.76
CA ASN A 337 8.92 -16.55 10.88
C ASN A 337 8.36 -17.40 12.05
N ARG A 338 7.68 -18.51 11.73
CA ARG A 338 7.25 -19.51 12.71
C ARG A 338 8.43 -20.14 13.44
N ALA A 339 9.55 -20.41 12.75
CA ALA A 339 10.77 -20.90 13.36
C ALA A 339 11.31 -19.93 14.44
N VAL A 340 11.29 -18.62 14.17
CA VAL A 340 11.65 -17.59 15.16
C VAL A 340 10.69 -17.63 16.35
N ALA A 341 9.38 -17.62 16.10
CA ALA A 341 8.37 -17.62 17.16
C ALA A 341 8.46 -18.84 18.08
N VAL A 342 8.59 -20.04 17.49
CA VAL A 342 8.80 -21.30 18.23
C VAL A 342 10.12 -21.27 18.99
N GLY A 343 11.18 -20.75 18.35
CA GLY A 343 12.49 -20.58 18.98
C GLY A 343 12.44 -19.72 20.25
N MET A 344 11.66 -18.64 20.22
CA MET A 344 11.50 -17.74 21.36
C MET A 344 10.53 -18.30 22.43
N ALA A 345 9.50 -19.04 22.03
CA ALA A 345 8.50 -19.59 22.96
C ALA A 345 8.96 -20.88 23.67
N PHE A 346 9.65 -21.77 22.94
CA PHE A 346 9.93 -23.13 23.38
C PHE A 346 11.41 -23.49 23.37
N GLY A 347 12.28 -22.56 22.96
CA GLY A 347 13.73 -22.71 22.96
C GLY A 347 14.34 -22.67 21.56
N PRO A 348 15.56 -22.12 21.41
CA PRO A 348 16.16 -21.88 20.10
C PRO A 348 16.46 -23.16 19.31
N ALA A 349 16.61 -24.31 19.97
CA ALA A 349 16.79 -25.60 19.31
C ALA A 349 15.54 -26.03 18.52
N GLN A 350 14.35 -25.79 19.06
CA GLN A 350 13.08 -26.12 18.43
C GLN A 350 12.84 -25.23 17.21
N GLY A 351 13.16 -23.94 17.32
CA GLY A 351 13.14 -23.03 16.18
C GLY A 351 14.12 -23.45 15.10
N LEU A 352 15.35 -23.82 15.49
CA LEU A 352 16.38 -24.20 14.53
C LEU A 352 16.00 -25.46 13.74
N ALA A 353 15.38 -26.45 14.39
CA ALA A 353 14.89 -27.64 13.70
C ALA A 353 13.86 -27.31 12.59
N ILE A 354 12.99 -26.32 12.81
CA ILE A 354 12.05 -25.85 11.79
C ILE A 354 12.82 -25.17 10.66
N ALA A 355 13.77 -24.28 10.98
CA ALA A 355 14.58 -23.59 9.98
C ALA A 355 15.44 -24.58 9.15
N ASP A 356 15.98 -25.62 9.78
CA ASP A 356 16.76 -26.68 9.12
C ASP A 356 15.93 -27.41 8.06
N ALA A 357 14.66 -27.69 8.34
CA ALA A 357 13.76 -28.34 7.39
C ALA A 357 13.45 -27.51 6.13
N LEU A 358 13.75 -26.21 6.15
CA LEU A 358 13.54 -25.29 5.03
C LEU A 358 14.77 -25.12 4.12
N THR A 359 15.90 -25.77 4.45
CA THR A 359 17.18 -25.56 3.75
C THR A 359 17.12 -25.92 2.25
N ASP A 360 16.32 -26.92 1.90
CA ASP A 360 16.17 -27.40 0.52
C ASP A 360 15.03 -26.71 -0.24
N GLU A 361 14.27 -25.79 0.39
CA GLU A 361 13.14 -25.11 -0.25
C GLU A 361 13.63 -24.17 -1.38
N PRO A 362 13.28 -24.45 -2.65
CA PRO A 362 13.80 -23.68 -3.78
C PRO A 362 13.46 -22.19 -3.74
N ARG A 363 12.30 -21.82 -3.18
CA ARG A 363 11.85 -20.43 -3.07
C ARG A 363 12.69 -19.59 -2.11
N LEU A 364 13.50 -20.22 -1.25
CA LEU A 364 14.33 -19.54 -0.25
C LEU A 364 15.80 -19.40 -0.65
N ARG A 365 16.22 -20.00 -1.78
CA ARG A 365 17.65 -20.06 -2.17
C ARG A 365 18.32 -18.69 -2.28
N GLN A 366 17.58 -17.68 -2.73
CA GLN A 366 18.06 -16.31 -2.92
C GLN A 366 17.65 -15.37 -1.77
N SER A 367 16.97 -15.89 -0.75
CA SER A 367 16.53 -15.07 0.38
C SER A 367 17.56 -15.08 1.50
N HIS A 368 17.96 -13.89 1.97
CA HIS A 368 18.79 -13.73 3.16
C HIS A 368 18.06 -14.17 4.46
N LEU A 369 16.74 -14.31 4.45
CA LEU A 369 15.94 -14.52 5.67
C LEU A 369 16.24 -15.86 6.34
N LEU A 370 16.33 -16.94 5.57
CA LEU A 370 16.64 -18.26 6.12
C LEU A 370 18.01 -18.30 6.82
N PRO A 371 19.13 -17.92 6.16
CA PRO A 371 20.42 -17.88 6.83
C PRO A 371 20.43 -16.86 8.00
N THR A 372 19.70 -15.74 7.92
CA THR A 372 19.57 -14.79 9.03
C THR A 372 18.97 -15.46 10.28
N VAL A 373 17.83 -16.17 10.12
CA VAL A 373 17.13 -16.82 11.23
C VAL A 373 17.93 -17.99 11.79
N ARG A 374 18.56 -18.80 10.92
CA ARG A 374 19.49 -19.86 11.35
C ARG A 374 20.63 -19.27 12.18
N GLY A 375 21.29 -18.22 11.69
CA GLY A 375 22.37 -17.54 12.39
C GLY A 375 21.97 -17.04 13.77
N ASP A 376 20.78 -16.42 13.89
CA ASP A 376 20.24 -15.92 15.16
C ASP A 376 20.00 -17.04 16.19
N LEU A 377 19.38 -18.13 15.76
CA LEU A 377 19.09 -19.28 16.61
C LEU A 377 20.36 -20.03 17.02
N LEU A 378 21.33 -20.19 16.10
CA LEU A 378 22.65 -20.77 16.38
C LEU A 378 23.42 -19.93 17.39
N ALA A 379 23.40 -18.60 17.26
CA ALA A 379 24.04 -17.71 18.22
C ALA A 379 23.44 -17.85 19.62
N LYS A 380 22.09 -17.93 19.73
CA LYS A 380 21.39 -18.18 21.00
C LYS A 380 21.72 -19.54 21.63
N LEU A 381 22.11 -20.52 20.82
CA LEU A 381 22.59 -21.84 21.28
C LEU A 381 24.08 -21.86 21.64
N GLY A 382 24.81 -20.74 21.51
CA GLY A 382 26.25 -20.69 21.72
C GLY A 382 27.09 -21.30 20.59
N ARG A 383 26.48 -21.62 19.44
CA ARG A 383 27.15 -22.22 18.26
C ARG A 383 27.75 -21.13 17.37
N ALA A 384 28.67 -20.35 17.93
CA ALA A 384 29.19 -19.11 17.31
C ALA A 384 29.82 -19.32 15.92
N ALA A 385 30.61 -20.39 15.72
CA ALA A 385 31.25 -20.63 14.42
C ALA A 385 30.22 -20.81 13.29
N GLU A 386 29.14 -21.55 13.56
CA GLU A 386 28.07 -21.80 12.59
C GLU A 386 27.20 -20.57 12.38
N ALA A 387 26.88 -19.84 13.46
CA ALA A 387 26.15 -18.59 13.38
C ALA A 387 26.86 -17.56 12.47
N ARG A 388 28.19 -17.44 12.60
CA ARG A 388 29.00 -16.55 11.75
C ARG A 388 28.95 -16.91 10.27
N MET A 389 28.96 -18.20 9.93
CA MET A 389 28.84 -18.63 8.53
C MET A 389 27.48 -18.25 7.95
N GLU A 390 26.41 -18.47 8.70
CA GLU A 390 25.05 -18.13 8.27
C GLU A 390 24.86 -16.61 8.14
N PHE A 391 25.36 -15.80 9.07
CA PHE A 391 25.28 -14.34 8.95
C PHE A 391 26.06 -13.79 7.75
N ARG A 392 27.23 -14.35 7.41
CA ARG A 392 27.95 -13.98 6.18
C ARG A 392 27.17 -14.34 4.93
N ARG A 393 26.61 -15.55 4.87
CA ARG A 393 25.74 -15.97 3.77
C ARG A 393 24.52 -15.07 3.63
N ALA A 394 23.89 -14.71 4.74
CA ALA A 394 22.78 -13.76 4.74
C ALA A 394 23.21 -12.39 4.19
N ALA A 395 24.38 -11.89 4.60
CA ALA A 395 24.92 -10.61 4.13
C ALA A 395 25.23 -10.60 2.62
N GLU A 396 25.63 -11.73 2.03
CA GLU A 396 25.82 -11.87 0.57
C GLU A 396 24.51 -11.78 -0.22
N LEU A 397 23.40 -12.20 0.38
CA LEU A 397 22.07 -12.22 -0.22
C LEU A 397 21.23 -10.96 0.06
N ALA A 398 21.67 -10.10 0.99
CA ALA A 398 20.94 -8.89 1.37
C ALA A 398 21.14 -7.78 0.32
N GLY A 399 20.02 -7.30 -0.24
CA GLY A 399 20.00 -6.18 -1.21
C GLY A 399 20.10 -4.80 -0.56
N ASN A 400 19.78 -4.70 0.73
CA ASN A 400 19.84 -3.46 1.50
C ASN A 400 21.22 -3.29 2.18
N GLU A 401 21.87 -2.15 1.97
CA GLU A 401 23.23 -1.90 2.47
C GLU A 401 23.31 -1.89 4.01
N ARG A 402 22.27 -1.36 4.67
CA ARG A 402 22.20 -1.28 6.14
C ARG A 402 21.91 -2.63 6.76
N GLU A 403 21.08 -3.44 6.12
CA GLU A 403 20.82 -4.82 6.52
C GLU A 403 22.09 -5.68 6.36
N ARG A 404 22.78 -5.54 5.23
CA ARG A 404 24.05 -6.22 4.99
C ARG A 404 25.09 -5.86 6.04
N ALA A 405 25.24 -4.58 6.38
CA ALA A 405 26.17 -4.12 7.41
C ALA A 405 25.83 -4.70 8.80
N LEU A 406 24.54 -4.75 9.16
CA LEU A 406 24.09 -5.37 10.40
C LEU A 406 24.44 -6.86 10.45
N LEU A 407 24.18 -7.61 9.37
CA LEU A 407 24.49 -9.03 9.28
C LEU A 407 25.99 -9.30 9.38
N LEU A 408 26.83 -8.47 8.75
CA LEU A 408 28.29 -8.57 8.89
C LEU A 408 28.75 -8.28 10.32
N ALA A 409 28.22 -7.25 10.97
CA ALA A 409 28.54 -6.96 12.37
C ALA A 409 28.16 -8.14 13.30
N ARG A 410 27.01 -8.78 13.05
CA ARG A 410 26.60 -9.99 13.78
C ARG A 410 27.47 -11.22 13.48
N ALA A 411 28.15 -11.26 12.34
CA ALA A 411 29.11 -12.30 12.01
C ALA A 411 30.48 -12.08 12.67
N GLU A 412 30.74 -10.89 13.23
CA GLU A 412 32.01 -10.54 13.88
C GLU A 412 31.92 -10.57 15.41
N ALA A 413 30.72 -10.37 15.97
CA ALA A 413 30.40 -10.60 17.38
C ALA A 413 30.52 -12.08 17.76
#